data_AF-A0A5E4J2Z3-F1
#
_entry.id   AF-A0A5E4J2Z3-F1
#
_cell.length_a   1.000
_cell.length_b   1.000
_cell.length_c   1.000
_cell.angle_alpha   90.00
_cell.angle_beta   90.00
_cell.angle_gamma   90.00
#
_symmetry.space_group_name_H-M   'P 1'
#
loop_
_entity.id
_entity.type
_entity.pdbx_description
1 polymer ?
#
loop_
_entity_poly.entity_id
_entity_poly.type
_entity_poly.pdbx_seq_one_letter_code
_entity_poly.pdbx_strand_id
1 'polypeptide(L)'
;MPNQVETEKLNEFSDLLFRVLDRLGGGQEDLLPLFLSEKPTAFEKYPRLLLSQIRYYNDVQPGFEEWTSKVLRDSNEYRKDEEYPELMALKKWLLDNRSLFENRKDNINHLKRSLYARAYEYLYPRRLLTGAYAEANRGHPEALEEDVIRSEFRNKSKENIEKLSAVYGDSEKLERIVNEAEEFLIINRRRYIWKLKEMSASKTNA
;
A
#
# COMPACT_ATOMS: atom_id res chain seq x y z
N MET A 1 -19.89 6.24 29.43
CA MET A 1 -19.02 7.28 28.84
C MET A 1 -18.66 6.83 27.43
N PRO A 2 -18.65 7.69 26.40
CA PRO A 2 -18.13 7.29 25.09
C PRO A 2 -16.67 6.89 25.27
N ASN A 3 -16.32 5.67 24.85
CA ASN A 3 -14.93 5.25 24.85
C ASN A 3 -14.17 6.13 23.85
N GLN A 4 -13.11 6.78 24.31
CA GLN A 4 -12.28 7.62 23.46
C GLN A 4 -11.67 6.77 22.34
N VAL A 5 -11.73 7.27 21.10
CA VAL A 5 -11.15 6.59 19.94
C VAL A 5 -9.63 6.61 20.05
N GLU A 6 -9.00 5.43 20.00
CA GLU A 6 -7.54 5.25 20.16
C GLU A 6 -6.78 5.55 18.86
N THR A 7 -6.84 6.80 18.40
CA THR A 7 -6.38 7.23 17.07
C THR A 7 -4.95 6.79 16.71
N GLU A 8 -3.99 6.88 17.64
CA GLU A 8 -2.59 6.49 17.37
C GLU A 8 -2.45 5.01 17.04
N LYS A 9 -3.08 4.13 17.84
CA LYS A 9 -3.10 2.69 17.58
C LYS A 9 -3.85 2.34 16.30
N LEU A 10 -4.90 3.09 15.97
CA LEU A 10 -5.63 2.91 14.72
C LEU A 10 -4.80 3.37 13.50
N ASN A 11 -3.92 4.37 13.65
CA ASN A 11 -2.95 4.77 12.63
C ASN A 11 -1.89 3.67 12.43
N GLU A 12 -1.33 3.14 13.52
CA GLU A 12 -0.37 2.03 13.49
C GLU A 12 -0.97 0.79 12.78
N PHE A 13 -2.19 0.40 13.14
CA PHE A 13 -2.94 -0.66 12.46
C PHE A 13 -3.08 -0.40 10.96
N SER A 14 -3.45 0.83 10.59
CA SER A 14 -3.69 1.21 9.20
C SER A 14 -2.41 1.08 8.37
N ASP A 15 -1.28 1.58 8.89
CA ASP A 15 0.04 1.47 8.24
C ASP A 15 0.42 0.00 8.00
N LEU A 16 0.28 -0.86 9.02
CA LEU A 16 0.58 -2.29 8.90
C LEU A 16 -0.31 -3.00 7.88
N LEU A 17 -1.62 -2.76 7.96
CA LEU A 17 -2.59 -3.35 7.04
C LEU A 17 -2.31 -2.96 5.59
N PHE A 18 -2.07 -1.68 5.33
CA PHE A 18 -1.84 -1.21 3.97
C PHE A 18 -0.49 -1.69 3.43
N ARG A 19 0.55 -1.76 4.27
CA ARG A 19 1.82 -2.37 3.89
C ARG A 19 1.67 -3.82 3.47
N VAL A 20 0.98 -4.65 4.26
CA VAL A 20 0.71 -6.05 3.91
C VAL A 20 -0.05 -6.16 2.59
N LEU A 21 -1.10 -5.35 2.39
CA LEU A 21 -1.88 -5.38 1.15
C LEU A 21 -1.07 -4.92 -0.06
N ASP A 22 -0.28 -3.86 0.08
CA ASP A 22 0.58 -3.34 -1.00
C ASP A 22 1.65 -4.36 -1.40
N ARG A 23 2.15 -5.11 -0.41
CA ARG A 23 3.13 -6.17 -0.59
C ARG A 23 2.54 -7.52 -0.99
N LEU A 24 1.26 -7.79 -0.82
CA LEU A 24 0.66 -9.03 -1.35
C LEU A 24 0.06 -8.82 -2.75
N GLY A 25 -0.22 -7.58 -3.12
CA GLY A 25 -0.81 -7.21 -4.41
C GLY A 25 0.14 -7.32 -5.61
N GLY A 26 -0.40 -7.00 -6.79
CA GLY A 26 0.36 -6.93 -8.04
C GLY A 26 0.40 -8.24 -8.84
N GLY A 27 -0.61 -9.11 -8.65
CA GLY A 27 -0.80 -10.36 -9.38
C GLY A 27 -2.09 -10.36 -10.19
N GLN A 28 -3.01 -11.27 -9.85
CA GLN A 28 -4.34 -11.35 -10.47
C GLN A 28 -5.22 -10.14 -10.12
N GLU A 29 -5.13 -9.64 -8.89
CA GLU A 29 -5.80 -8.43 -8.46
C GLU A 29 -4.85 -7.49 -7.71
N ASP A 30 -5.16 -6.20 -7.79
CA ASP A 30 -4.58 -5.19 -6.92
C ASP A 30 -5.30 -5.19 -5.57
N LEU A 31 -4.60 -5.59 -4.52
CA LEU A 31 -5.10 -5.51 -3.15
C LEU A 31 -5.15 -4.07 -2.64
N LEU A 32 -4.28 -3.22 -3.19
CA LEU A 32 -4.35 -1.78 -3.14
C LEU A 32 -4.07 -1.22 -4.53
N PRO A 33 -4.70 -0.09 -4.91
CA PRO A 33 -4.53 0.50 -6.24
C PRO A 33 -3.07 0.76 -6.63
N LEU A 34 -2.72 0.41 -7.86
CA LEU A 34 -1.50 0.91 -8.49
C LEU A 34 -1.63 2.43 -8.78
N PHE A 35 -2.79 2.86 -9.26
CA PHE A 35 -3.06 4.25 -9.65
C PHE A 35 -3.93 4.98 -8.64
N LEU A 36 -3.53 6.22 -8.32
CA LEU A 36 -4.26 7.06 -7.37
C LEU A 36 -5.57 7.63 -7.95
N SER A 37 -5.80 7.49 -9.25
CA SER A 37 -7.04 7.89 -9.95
C SER A 37 -8.18 6.87 -9.81
N GLU A 38 -7.93 5.73 -9.16
CA GLU A 38 -8.95 4.73 -8.92
C GLU A 38 -10.11 5.25 -8.04
N LYS A 39 -11.26 4.59 -8.13
CA LYS A 39 -12.42 4.94 -7.30
C LYS A 39 -12.13 4.62 -5.82
N PRO A 40 -12.67 5.37 -4.85
CA PRO A 40 -12.47 5.11 -3.42
C PRO A 40 -12.74 3.65 -3.00
N THR A 41 -13.72 2.99 -3.63
CA THR A 41 -14.04 1.58 -3.37
C THR A 41 -12.87 0.62 -3.62
N ALA A 42 -11.95 0.95 -4.53
CA ALA A 42 -10.77 0.14 -4.80
C ALA A 42 -9.76 0.18 -3.64
N PHE A 43 -9.58 1.34 -3.01
CA PHE A 43 -8.73 1.51 -1.82
C PHE A 43 -9.30 0.79 -0.60
N GLU A 44 -10.63 0.74 -0.50
CA GLU A 44 -11.30 0.24 0.69
C GLU A 44 -11.66 -1.25 0.65
N LYS A 45 -11.64 -1.90 -0.53
CA LYS A 45 -12.16 -3.27 -0.73
C LYS A 45 -11.69 -4.25 0.36
N TYR A 46 -10.38 -4.44 0.50
CA TYR A 46 -9.81 -5.41 1.46
C TYR A 46 -9.77 -4.89 2.90
N PRO A 47 -9.41 -3.62 3.17
CA PRO A 47 -9.48 -3.09 4.54
C PRO A 47 -10.89 -3.13 5.13
N ARG A 48 -11.90 -2.73 4.34
CA ARG A 48 -13.31 -2.74 4.75
C ARG A 48 -13.82 -4.16 4.97
N LEU A 49 -13.33 -5.13 4.19
CA LEU A 49 -13.64 -6.54 4.38
C LEU A 49 -13.15 -7.03 5.75
N LEU A 50 -11.88 -6.81 6.11
CA LEU A 50 -11.32 -7.20 7.40
C LEU A 50 -12.16 -6.64 8.56
N LEU A 51 -12.43 -5.33 8.54
CA LEU A 51 -13.22 -4.67 9.58
C LEU A 51 -14.68 -5.14 9.63
N SER A 52 -15.20 -5.69 8.53
CA SER A 52 -16.55 -6.26 8.49
C SER A 52 -16.56 -7.67 9.07
N GLN A 53 -15.54 -8.47 8.78
CA GLN A 53 -15.38 -9.81 9.34
C GLN A 53 -15.17 -9.77 10.85
N ILE A 54 -14.24 -8.94 11.34
CA ILE A 54 -14.03 -8.76 12.79
C ILE A 54 -15.31 -8.29 13.47
N ARG A 55 -16.08 -7.38 12.85
CA ARG A 55 -17.36 -6.92 13.40
C ARG A 55 -18.45 -8.01 13.39
N TYR A 56 -18.47 -8.86 12.37
CA TYR A 56 -19.46 -9.91 12.22
C TYR A 56 -19.29 -10.98 13.31
N TYR A 57 -18.06 -11.47 13.49
CA TYR A 57 -17.75 -12.44 14.54
C TYR A 57 -17.64 -11.81 15.93
N ASN A 58 -17.39 -10.49 15.99
CA ASN A 58 -16.99 -9.78 17.21
C ASN A 58 -15.76 -10.42 17.88
N ASP A 59 -14.87 -10.97 17.05
CA ASP A 59 -13.65 -11.66 17.44
C ASP A 59 -12.61 -11.42 16.33
N VAL A 60 -11.41 -11.02 16.73
CA VAL A 60 -10.33 -10.72 15.79
C VAL A 60 -9.85 -11.96 15.05
N GLN A 61 -9.74 -13.10 15.73
CA GLN A 61 -9.12 -14.29 15.16
C GLN A 61 -9.89 -14.88 13.98
N PRO A 62 -11.18 -15.28 14.10
CA PRO A 62 -11.93 -15.82 12.98
C PRO A 62 -12.15 -14.75 11.89
N GLY A 63 -12.30 -13.48 12.29
CA GLY A 63 -12.41 -12.38 11.34
C GLY A 63 -11.16 -12.21 10.46
N PHE A 64 -9.98 -12.37 11.06
CA PHE A 64 -8.70 -12.34 10.34
C PHE A 64 -8.50 -13.58 9.47
N GLU A 65 -8.87 -14.77 9.93
CA GLU A 65 -8.69 -16.03 9.19
C GLU A 65 -9.55 -16.10 7.93
N GLU A 66 -10.81 -15.65 8.01
CA GLU A 66 -11.68 -15.55 6.85
C GLU A 66 -11.18 -14.49 5.85
N TRP A 67 -10.79 -13.31 6.35
CA TRP A 67 -10.21 -12.26 5.52
C TRP A 67 -8.93 -12.72 4.81
N THR A 68 -8.05 -13.42 5.52
CA THR A 68 -6.78 -13.95 5.00
C THR A 68 -7.02 -14.91 3.85
N SER A 69 -8.02 -15.78 3.95
CA SER A 69 -8.39 -16.72 2.89
C SER A 69 -8.82 -15.98 1.60
N LYS A 70 -9.48 -14.83 1.71
CA LYS A 70 -9.80 -13.98 0.56
C LYS A 70 -8.56 -13.24 0.02
N VAL A 71 -7.76 -12.64 0.89
CA VAL A 71 -6.53 -11.93 0.49
C VAL A 71 -5.55 -12.85 -0.23
N LEU A 72 -5.27 -14.03 0.31
CA LEU A 72 -4.33 -14.98 -0.28
C LEU A 72 -4.86 -15.62 -1.57
N ARG A 73 -6.17 -15.61 -1.81
CA ARG A 73 -6.71 -16.05 -3.10
C ARG A 73 -6.48 -15.02 -4.20
N ASP A 74 -6.61 -13.74 -3.85
CA ASP A 74 -6.52 -12.62 -4.80
C ASP A 74 -5.09 -12.07 -4.93
N SER A 75 -4.18 -12.46 -4.03
CA SER A 75 -2.78 -12.01 -4.02
C SER A 75 -1.95 -12.62 -5.14
N ASN A 76 -0.77 -12.03 -5.38
CA ASN A 76 0.20 -12.56 -6.31
C ASN A 76 0.77 -13.91 -5.79
N GLU A 77 0.61 -14.98 -6.56
CA GLU A 77 1.06 -16.33 -6.20
C GLU A 77 2.55 -16.41 -5.85
N TYR A 78 3.40 -15.71 -6.60
CA TYR A 78 4.84 -15.69 -6.37
C TYR A 78 5.25 -14.94 -5.09
N ARG A 79 4.35 -14.12 -4.54
CA ARG A 79 4.62 -13.30 -3.35
C ARG A 79 4.09 -13.90 -2.06
N LYS A 80 3.23 -14.91 -2.15
CA LYS A 80 2.55 -15.47 -0.97
C LYS A 80 3.54 -15.94 0.07
N ASP A 81 4.57 -16.68 -0.34
CA ASP A 81 5.54 -17.26 0.58
C ASP A 81 6.51 -16.22 1.15
N GLU A 82 6.99 -15.30 0.31
CA GLU A 82 7.92 -14.23 0.71
C GLU A 82 7.28 -13.25 1.70
N GLU A 83 6.02 -12.89 1.47
CA GLU A 83 5.31 -11.85 2.21
C GLU A 83 4.39 -12.43 3.32
N TYR A 84 4.29 -13.76 3.42
CA TYR A 84 3.55 -14.43 4.49
C TYR A 84 3.98 -14.00 5.90
N PRO A 85 5.28 -13.79 6.20
CA PRO A 85 5.71 -13.32 7.52
C PRO A 85 5.11 -11.97 7.91
N GLU A 86 4.97 -11.03 6.96
CA GLU A 86 4.35 -9.72 7.19
C GLU A 86 2.85 -9.86 7.49
N LEU A 87 2.17 -10.79 6.79
CA LEU A 87 0.78 -11.14 7.08
C LEU A 87 0.62 -11.74 8.50
N MET A 88 1.54 -12.59 8.94
CA MET A 88 1.54 -13.14 10.29
C MET A 88 1.88 -12.09 11.36
N ALA A 89 2.76 -11.13 11.05
CA ALA A 89 3.04 -10.00 11.93
C ALA A 89 1.78 -9.15 12.15
N LEU A 90 1.00 -8.90 11.09
CA LEU A 90 -0.30 -8.23 11.20
C LEU A 90 -1.28 -9.05 12.06
N LYS A 91 -1.35 -10.39 11.89
CA LYS A 91 -2.18 -11.26 12.74
C LYS A 91 -1.82 -11.09 14.20
N LYS A 92 -0.53 -11.18 14.52
CA LYS A 92 -0.02 -11.06 15.89
C LYS A 92 -0.39 -9.70 16.48
N TRP A 93 -0.11 -8.62 15.75
CA TRP A 93 -0.44 -7.27 16.21
C TRP A 93 -1.94 -7.12 16.51
N LEU A 94 -2.80 -7.63 15.64
CA LEU A 94 -4.25 -7.63 15.83
C LEU A 94 -4.69 -8.39 17.08
N LEU A 95 -4.10 -9.56 17.35
CA LEU A 95 -4.40 -10.35 18.55
C LEU A 95 -3.92 -9.65 19.83
N ASP A 96 -2.71 -9.10 19.81
CA ASP A 96 -2.13 -8.35 20.92
C ASP A 96 -2.95 -7.08 21.25
N ASN A 97 -3.62 -6.51 20.23
CA ASN A 97 -4.44 -5.30 20.34
C ASN A 97 -5.94 -5.57 20.14
N ARG A 98 -6.42 -6.80 20.39
CA ARG A 98 -7.80 -7.21 20.09
C ARG A 98 -8.87 -6.36 20.78
N SER A 99 -8.54 -5.80 21.95
CA SER A 99 -9.39 -4.90 22.72
C SER A 99 -9.73 -3.60 21.98
N LEU A 100 -9.00 -3.24 20.91
CA LEU A 100 -9.33 -2.12 20.04
C LEU A 100 -10.52 -2.42 19.12
N PHE A 101 -10.82 -3.69 18.86
CA PHE A 101 -11.79 -4.12 17.85
C PHE A 101 -12.98 -4.86 18.46
N GLU A 102 -12.71 -5.80 19.36
CA GLU A 102 -13.72 -6.64 20.01
C GLU A 102 -14.58 -5.79 20.94
N ASN A 103 -15.90 -5.89 20.80
CA ASN A 103 -16.87 -5.09 21.56
C ASN A 103 -16.70 -3.56 21.41
N ARG A 104 -15.88 -3.07 20.46
CA ARG A 104 -15.57 -1.65 20.24
C ARG A 104 -16.09 -1.15 18.90
N LYS A 105 -17.41 -0.96 18.82
CA LYS A 105 -18.08 -0.48 17.61
C LYS A 105 -17.57 0.89 17.15
N ASP A 106 -17.19 1.77 18.06
CA ASP A 106 -16.76 3.13 17.74
C ASP A 106 -15.43 3.16 16.98
N ASN A 107 -14.44 2.37 17.41
CA ASN A 107 -13.15 2.25 16.70
C ASN A 107 -13.34 1.67 15.29
N ILE A 108 -14.13 0.60 15.16
CA ILE A 108 -14.42 0.00 13.85
C ILE A 108 -15.15 0.99 12.93
N ASN A 109 -16.12 1.74 13.46
CA ASN A 109 -16.85 2.74 12.68
C ASN A 109 -15.95 3.92 12.29
N HIS A 110 -15.07 4.37 13.17
CA HIS A 110 -14.08 5.40 12.90
C HIS A 110 -13.13 4.99 11.77
N LEU A 111 -12.57 3.78 11.86
CA LEU A 111 -11.75 3.21 10.79
C LEU A 111 -12.53 3.17 9.48
N LYS A 112 -13.72 2.55 9.46
CA LYS A 112 -14.56 2.44 8.25
C LYS A 112 -14.90 3.78 7.59
N ARG A 113 -15.00 4.88 8.35
CA ARG A 113 -15.27 6.22 7.83
C ARG A 113 -14.02 6.94 7.32
N SER A 114 -12.83 6.55 7.81
CA SER A 114 -11.55 7.17 7.47
C SER A 114 -10.65 6.30 6.59
N LEU A 115 -11.10 5.11 6.19
CA LEU A 115 -10.32 4.15 5.39
C LEU A 115 -9.74 4.76 4.13
N TYR A 116 -10.56 5.39 3.28
CA TYR A 116 -10.08 6.00 2.04
C TYR A 116 -8.96 7.02 2.30
N ALA A 117 -9.17 7.95 3.24
CA ALA A 117 -8.18 8.98 3.54
C ALA A 117 -6.85 8.37 4.04
N ARG A 118 -6.92 7.38 4.93
CA ARG A 118 -5.74 6.69 5.48
C ARG A 118 -5.00 5.89 4.39
N ALA A 119 -5.74 5.16 3.56
CA ALA A 119 -5.16 4.39 2.47
C ALA A 119 -4.53 5.31 1.41
N TYR A 120 -5.16 6.44 1.11
CA TYR A 120 -4.61 7.44 0.21
C TYR A 120 -3.36 8.09 0.78
N GLU A 121 -3.36 8.49 2.06
CA GLU A 121 -2.18 9.05 2.73
C GLU A 121 -1.00 8.06 2.73
N TYR A 122 -1.28 6.77 2.92
CA TYR A 122 -0.28 5.72 2.77
C TYR A 122 0.23 5.60 1.33
N LEU A 123 -0.66 5.48 0.34
CA LEU A 123 -0.25 5.19 -1.04
C LEU A 123 0.36 6.40 -1.76
N TYR A 124 -0.12 7.61 -1.47
CA TYR A 124 0.25 8.83 -2.20
C TYR A 124 1.76 9.03 -2.33
N PRO A 125 2.55 9.12 -1.25
CA PRO A 125 3.98 9.40 -1.38
C PRO A 125 4.72 8.26 -2.07
N ARG A 126 4.31 7.01 -1.87
CA ARG A 126 4.92 5.83 -2.50
C ARG A 126 4.69 5.83 -4.01
N ARG A 127 3.45 6.05 -4.45
CA ARG A 127 3.10 6.11 -5.88
C ARG A 127 3.63 7.35 -6.58
N LEU A 128 3.78 8.46 -5.85
CA LEU A 128 4.45 9.65 -6.36
C LEU A 128 5.90 9.33 -6.76
N LEU A 129 6.66 8.67 -5.86
CA LEU A 129 8.06 8.34 -6.10
C LEU A 129 8.24 7.32 -7.23
N THR A 130 7.47 6.22 -7.22
CA THR A 130 7.56 5.22 -8.31
C THR A 130 7.12 5.80 -9.65
N GLY A 131 6.10 6.66 -9.64
CA GLY A 131 5.63 7.38 -10.82
C GLY A 131 6.66 8.36 -11.36
N ALA A 132 7.36 9.08 -10.49
CA ALA A 132 8.41 10.03 -10.85
C ALA A 132 9.63 9.33 -11.44
N TYR A 133 10.08 8.23 -10.82
CA TYR A 133 11.18 7.42 -11.35
C TYR A 133 10.88 6.92 -12.78
N ALA A 134 9.68 6.36 -12.99
CA ALA A 134 9.28 5.86 -14.30
C ALA A 134 9.15 7.00 -15.33
N GLU A 135 8.69 8.18 -14.92
CA GLU A 135 8.62 9.34 -15.80
C GLU A 135 10.01 9.84 -16.22
N ALA A 136 10.92 9.96 -15.26
CA ALA A 136 12.29 10.45 -15.47
C ALA A 136 13.12 9.55 -16.39
N ASN A 137 12.72 8.30 -16.58
CA ASN A 137 13.38 7.32 -17.43
C ASN A 137 12.54 6.92 -18.66
N ARG A 138 11.53 7.72 -19.05
CA ARG A 138 10.76 7.45 -20.26
C ARG A 138 11.70 7.28 -21.48
N GLY A 139 11.47 6.24 -22.27
CA GLY A 139 12.32 5.86 -23.40
C GLY A 139 13.45 4.88 -23.05
N HIS A 140 13.71 4.65 -21.75
CA HIS A 140 14.81 3.82 -21.25
C HIS A 140 14.27 2.59 -20.50
N PRO A 141 13.82 1.53 -21.20
CA PRO A 141 13.29 0.32 -20.55
C PRO A 141 14.28 -0.37 -19.61
N GLU A 142 15.58 -0.26 -19.87
CA GLU A 142 16.68 -0.75 -19.03
C GLU A 142 16.68 -0.14 -17.63
N ALA A 143 16.07 1.03 -17.44
CA ALA A 143 15.95 1.67 -16.13
C ALA A 143 15.07 0.89 -15.14
N LEU A 144 14.33 -0.13 -15.60
CA LEU A 144 13.57 -1.03 -14.74
C LEU A 144 14.36 -2.24 -14.27
N GLU A 145 15.58 -2.47 -14.77
CA GLU A 145 16.42 -3.53 -14.23
C GLU A 145 16.71 -3.26 -12.76
N GLU A 146 16.69 -4.32 -11.95
CA GLU A 146 16.71 -4.19 -10.49
C GLU A 146 17.95 -3.44 -10.00
N ASP A 147 19.13 -3.74 -10.54
CA ASP A 147 20.38 -3.07 -10.20
C ASP A 147 20.39 -1.58 -10.58
N VAL A 148 19.68 -1.22 -11.66
CA VAL A 148 19.54 0.17 -12.09
C VAL A 148 18.59 0.92 -11.15
N ILE A 149 17.46 0.32 -10.78
CA ILE A 149 16.56 0.90 -9.79
C ILE A 149 17.31 1.16 -8.48
N ARG A 150 18.01 0.15 -7.95
CA ARG A 150 18.76 0.27 -6.68
C ARG A 150 19.82 1.37 -6.68
N SER A 151 20.43 1.64 -7.83
CA SER A 151 21.48 2.66 -7.95
C SER A 151 20.94 4.05 -8.26
N GLU A 152 19.82 4.16 -8.99
CA GLU A 152 19.34 5.44 -9.50
C GLU A 152 18.06 5.96 -8.83
N PHE A 153 17.31 5.14 -8.09
CA PHE A 153 15.96 5.49 -7.61
C PHE A 153 15.91 6.83 -6.86
N ARG A 154 16.80 6.98 -5.88
CA ARG A 154 16.89 8.18 -5.04
C ARG A 154 17.30 9.41 -5.83
N ASN A 155 18.22 9.25 -6.79
CA ASN A 155 18.67 10.36 -7.63
C ASN A 155 17.57 10.83 -8.59
N LYS A 156 16.93 9.90 -9.29
CA LYS A 156 15.86 10.19 -10.26
C LYS A 156 14.58 10.71 -9.61
N SER A 157 14.35 10.37 -8.34
CA SER A 157 13.18 10.84 -7.58
C SER A 157 13.49 12.03 -6.67
N LYS A 158 14.71 12.59 -6.71
CA LYS A 158 15.24 13.56 -5.75
C LYS A 158 14.29 14.74 -5.50
N GLU A 159 13.79 15.40 -6.55
CA GLU A 159 12.89 16.54 -6.41
C GLU A 159 11.59 16.20 -5.65
N ASN A 160 11.08 14.98 -5.82
CA ASN A 160 9.89 14.53 -5.10
C ASN A 160 10.21 14.11 -3.67
N ILE A 161 11.40 13.55 -3.42
CA ILE A 161 11.88 13.29 -2.06
C ILE A 161 12.02 14.60 -1.28
N GLU A 162 12.58 15.65 -1.89
CA GLU A 162 12.70 16.98 -1.27
C GLU A 162 11.32 17.59 -0.93
N LYS A 163 10.35 17.47 -1.83
CA LYS A 163 8.95 17.88 -1.56
C LYS A 163 8.34 17.09 -0.40
N LEU A 164 8.62 15.80 -0.29
CA LEU A 164 8.14 14.96 0.82
C LEU A 164 8.86 15.31 2.13
N SER A 165 10.15 15.64 2.11
CA SER A 165 10.88 16.11 3.29
C SER A 165 10.28 17.41 3.85
N ALA A 166 9.78 18.32 3.01
CA ALA A 166 9.06 19.51 3.50
C ALA A 166 7.78 19.19 4.30
N VAL A 167 7.18 18.00 4.11
CA VAL A 167 5.96 17.57 4.80
C VAL A 167 6.26 16.65 5.99
N TYR A 168 7.18 15.70 5.81
CA TYR A 168 7.49 14.65 6.79
C TYR A 168 8.77 14.93 7.60
N GLY A 169 9.52 15.96 7.26
CA GLY A 169 10.89 16.20 7.74
C GLY A 169 11.86 15.11 7.28
N ASP A 170 13.14 15.27 7.64
CA ASP A 170 14.15 14.22 7.53
C ASP A 170 13.96 13.20 8.66
N SER A 171 12.86 12.46 8.59
CA SER A 171 12.42 11.52 9.62
C SER A 171 12.59 10.06 9.18
N GLU A 172 12.62 9.15 10.14
CA GLU A 172 12.55 7.70 9.88
C GLU A 172 11.33 7.34 9.02
N LYS A 173 10.23 8.11 9.12
CA LYS A 173 9.03 7.93 8.30
C LYS A 173 9.31 8.22 6.82
N LEU A 174 10.06 9.28 6.51
CA LEU A 174 10.43 9.61 5.13
C LEU A 174 11.33 8.52 4.55
N GLU A 175 12.37 8.10 5.28
CA GLU A 175 13.27 7.03 4.81
C GLU A 175 12.52 5.73 4.56
N ARG A 176 11.59 5.36 5.45
CA ARG A 176 10.71 4.21 5.26
C ARG A 176 9.84 4.34 4.00
N ILE A 177 9.26 5.51 3.73
CA ILE A 177 8.48 5.77 2.51
C ILE A 177 9.33 5.59 1.26
N VAL A 178 10.56 6.12 1.26
CA VAL A 178 11.47 6.02 0.12
C VAL A 178 11.87 4.57 -0.14
N ASN A 179 12.28 3.85 0.91
CA ASN A 179 12.65 2.43 0.80
C ASN A 179 11.47 1.57 0.32
N GLU A 180 10.28 1.77 0.89
CA GLU A 180 9.10 1.00 0.48
C GLU A 180 8.68 1.32 -0.96
N ALA A 181 8.85 2.56 -1.43
CA ALA A 181 8.58 2.92 -2.82
C ALA A 181 9.59 2.26 -3.78
N GLU A 182 10.87 2.26 -3.43
CA GLU A 182 11.93 1.60 -4.18
C GLU A 182 11.67 0.09 -4.30
N GLU A 183 11.46 -0.58 -3.16
CA GLU A 183 11.12 -2.01 -3.11
C GLU A 183 9.85 -2.30 -3.92
N PHE A 184 8.81 -1.49 -3.75
CA PHE A 184 7.57 -1.65 -4.52
C PHE A 184 7.84 -1.56 -6.02
N LEU A 185 8.66 -0.61 -6.47
CA LEU A 185 9.01 -0.46 -7.88
C LEU A 185 9.80 -1.66 -8.39
N ILE A 186 10.81 -2.13 -7.66
CA ILE A 186 11.59 -3.33 -8.03
C ILE A 186 10.65 -4.50 -8.27
N ILE A 187 9.74 -4.73 -7.33
CA ILE A 187 8.81 -5.88 -7.38
C ILE A 187 7.78 -5.70 -8.51
N ASN A 188 7.26 -4.50 -8.71
CA ASN A 188 6.20 -4.22 -9.68
C ASN A 188 6.72 -3.67 -11.02
N ARG A 189 8.03 -3.72 -11.28
CA ARG A 189 8.70 -3.05 -12.41
C ARG A 189 8.03 -3.28 -13.76
N ARG A 190 7.60 -4.52 -14.04
CA ARG A 190 6.91 -4.89 -15.29
C ARG A 190 5.62 -4.10 -15.54
N ARG A 191 4.97 -3.63 -14.47
CA ARG A 191 3.73 -2.84 -14.53
C ARG A 191 3.98 -1.38 -14.88
N TYR A 192 5.23 -0.92 -14.89
CA TYR A 192 5.63 0.44 -15.27
C TYR A 192 6.17 0.53 -16.69
N ILE A 193 6.31 -0.59 -17.41
CA ILE A 193 6.79 -0.64 -18.81
C ILE A 193 6.01 0.32 -19.71
N TRP A 194 4.69 0.48 -19.49
CA TRP A 194 3.86 1.37 -20.30
C TRP A 194 4.25 2.86 -20.19
N LYS A 195 4.80 3.31 -19.04
CA LYS A 195 5.29 4.68 -18.88
C LYS A 195 6.60 4.93 -19.61
N LEU A 196 7.36 3.86 -19.85
CA LEU A 196 8.67 3.92 -20.50
C LEU A 196 8.61 3.80 -22.01
N LYS A 197 7.48 3.36 -22.57
CA LYS A 197 7.26 3.47 -24.00
C LYS A 197 7.26 4.97 -24.34
N GLU A 198 8.14 5.39 -25.25
CA GLU A 198 7.92 6.65 -25.94
C GLU A 198 6.49 6.63 -26.46
N MET A 199 5.73 7.71 -26.26
CA MET A 199 4.55 7.94 -27.06
C MET A 199 5.04 8.02 -28.50
N SER A 200 4.99 6.89 -29.22
CA SER A 200 5.23 6.85 -30.65
C SER A 200 4.37 7.96 -31.25
N ALA A 201 5.05 8.96 -31.79
CA ALA A 201 4.48 10.23 -32.15
C ALA A 201 3.15 10.08 -32.89
N SER A 202 2.25 10.99 -32.58
CA SER A 202 1.18 11.49 -33.45
C SER A 202 1.70 11.77 -34.88
N LYS A 203 1.86 10.73 -35.69
CA LYS A 203 2.19 10.80 -37.12
C LYS A 203 1.53 9.65 -37.88
N THR A 204 0.21 9.59 -37.82
CA THR A 204 -0.58 9.05 -38.95
C THR A 204 -1.94 9.74 -38.94
N ASN A 205 -2.02 10.87 -39.63
CA ASN A 205 -3.20 11.47 -40.28
C ASN A 205 -2.85 12.94 -40.56
N ALA A 206 -2.00 13.13 -41.57
CA ALA A 206 -1.95 14.34 -42.37
C ALA A 206 -2.39 13.93 -43.79
#